data_AF-A0A2I2KQB4-F1
#
_entry.id   AF-A0A2I2KQB4-F1
#
_cell.length_a   1.000
_cell.length_b   1.000
_cell.length_c   1.000
_cell.angle_alpha   90.00
_cell.angle_beta   90.00
_cell.angle_gamma   90.00
#
_symmetry.space_group_name_H-M   'P 1'
#
loop_
_entity.id
_entity.type
_entity.pdbx_description
1 polymer ?
#
loop_
_entity_poly.entity_id
_entity_poly.type
_entity_poly.pdbx_seq_one_letter_code
_entity_poly.pdbx_strand_id
1 'polypeptide(L)'
;MTSETYPNGLVAATRYDDNGEPTTHTYAMGGNPWLAFAQANSVHGQVRIDSTPASSKSLGYDLSDRLTSVADTVSYGGPASCTTRVYAYDADSNRTGLSSYPDAGGSDAGSCSTSTSPAVYSFSYDQADRLSNSGYAYDLFGRTTTDPYPPAGSSASLGYYMNDMVASETVGSSTRTYALDPARRIRSWTDGSTTSVNHYATSSGDSPAWIGVGSA
;
A
#
# COMPACT_ATOMS: atom_id res chain seq x y z
N MET A 1 -7.32 -14.34 22.38
CA MET A 1 -5.92 -14.40 21.87
C MET A 1 -5.75 -15.69 21.10
N THR A 2 -5.12 -15.63 19.94
CA THR A 2 -4.74 -16.79 19.13
C THR A 2 -3.22 -16.83 18.97
N SER A 3 -2.65 -18.02 18.79
CA SER A 3 -1.21 -18.19 18.57
C SER A 3 -0.90 -19.34 17.61
N GLU A 4 0.11 -19.15 16.76
CA GLU A 4 0.66 -20.14 15.83
C GLU A 4 2.16 -20.28 16.07
N THR A 5 2.68 -21.51 16.07
CA THR A 5 4.12 -21.80 16.16
C THR A 5 4.60 -22.39 14.85
N TYR A 6 5.53 -21.70 14.17
CA TYR A 6 6.12 -22.15 12.91
C TYR A 6 7.17 -23.24 13.14
N PRO A 7 7.53 -24.05 12.11
CA PRO A 7 8.50 -25.13 12.24
C PRO A 7 9.88 -24.72 12.76
N ASN A 8 10.27 -23.46 12.58
CA ASN A 8 11.53 -22.91 13.08
C ASN A 8 11.46 -22.38 14.53
N GLY A 9 10.32 -22.54 15.22
CA GLY A 9 10.10 -22.07 16.59
C GLY A 9 9.71 -20.60 16.72
N LEU A 10 9.50 -19.88 15.61
CA LEU A 10 8.89 -18.55 15.63
C LEU A 10 7.42 -18.66 16.05
N VAL A 11 6.98 -17.82 17.00
CA VAL A 11 5.60 -17.79 17.47
C VAL A 11 4.93 -16.50 17.00
N ALA A 12 3.85 -16.61 16.24
CA ALA A 12 2.94 -15.51 15.93
C ALA A 12 1.77 -15.52 16.92
N ALA A 13 1.43 -14.37 17.48
CA ALA A 13 0.36 -14.22 18.45
C ALA A 13 -0.51 -13.00 18.16
N THR A 14 -1.82 -13.16 18.17
CA THR A 14 -2.79 -12.08 17.93
C THR A 14 -3.72 -11.90 19.13
N ARG A 15 -3.90 -10.64 19.55
CA ARG A 15 -4.94 -10.25 20.52
C ARG A 15 -6.05 -9.52 19.80
N TYR A 16 -7.23 -9.60 20.37
CA TYR A 16 -8.45 -9.03 19.82
C TYR A 16 -9.15 -8.23 20.92
N ASP A 17 -9.92 -7.23 20.52
CA ASP A 17 -10.87 -6.56 21.41
C ASP A 17 -12.18 -7.35 21.55
N ASP A 18 -13.14 -6.77 22.27
CA ASP A 18 -14.46 -7.37 22.51
C ASP A 18 -15.34 -7.42 21.24
N ASN A 19 -14.97 -6.69 20.18
CA ASN A 19 -15.59 -6.74 18.86
C ASN A 19 -14.99 -7.83 17.96
N GLY A 20 -13.93 -8.50 18.43
CA GLY A 20 -13.21 -9.51 17.66
C GLY A 20 -12.25 -8.92 16.64
N GLU A 21 -11.94 -7.62 16.73
CA GLU A 21 -10.97 -6.97 15.84
C GLU A 21 -9.55 -7.12 16.40
N PRO A 22 -8.54 -7.40 15.55
CA PRO A 22 -7.18 -7.61 16.01
C PRO A 22 -6.57 -6.29 16.51
N THR A 23 -6.15 -6.25 17.78
CA THR A 23 -5.54 -5.07 18.41
C THR A 23 -4.03 -5.14 18.49
N THR A 24 -3.46 -6.35 18.57
CA THR A 24 -2.00 -6.54 18.54
C THR A 24 -1.63 -7.81 17.80
N HIS A 25 -0.51 -7.78 17.09
CA HIS A 25 0.11 -8.96 16.50
C HIS A 25 1.61 -8.97 16.80
N THR A 26 2.14 -10.08 17.31
CA THR A 26 3.55 -10.18 17.70
C THR A 26 4.19 -11.45 17.14
N TYR A 27 5.40 -11.31 16.59
CA TYR A 27 6.29 -12.40 16.26
C TYR A 27 7.41 -12.48 17.30
N ALA A 28 7.57 -13.62 17.96
CA ALA A 28 8.59 -13.82 18.98
C ALA A 28 9.37 -15.13 18.77
N MET A 29 10.68 -15.11 19.03
CA MET A 29 11.53 -16.30 19.03
C MET A 29 12.12 -16.52 20.42
N GLY A 30 11.89 -17.71 20.98
CA GLY A 30 12.34 -18.02 22.35
C GLY A 30 11.78 -17.06 23.41
N GLY A 31 10.58 -16.50 23.18
CA GLY A 31 9.96 -15.49 24.05
C GLY A 31 10.41 -14.05 23.81
N ASN A 32 11.43 -13.81 22.97
CA ASN A 32 11.89 -12.47 22.64
C ASN A 32 11.09 -11.92 21.44
N PRO A 33 10.39 -10.78 21.58
CA PRO A 33 9.67 -10.18 20.47
C PRO A 33 10.66 -9.67 19.42
N TRP A 34 10.47 -10.11 18.18
CA TRP A 34 11.24 -9.66 17.01
C TRP A 34 10.49 -8.58 16.24
N LEU A 35 9.16 -8.70 16.20
CA LEU A 35 8.29 -7.76 15.51
C LEU A 35 6.97 -7.66 16.25
N ALA A 36 6.44 -6.46 16.36
CA ALA A 36 5.17 -6.19 17.00
C ALA A 36 4.37 -5.18 16.18
N PHE A 37 3.07 -5.33 16.21
CA PHE A 37 2.10 -4.45 15.59
C PHE A 37 1.00 -4.20 16.61
N ALA A 38 0.49 -2.98 16.68
CA ALA A 38 -0.70 -2.67 17.44
C ALA A 38 -1.57 -1.66 16.70
N GLN A 39 -2.88 -1.90 16.74
CA GLN A 39 -3.89 -1.07 16.10
C GLN A 39 -5.03 -0.76 17.06
N ALA A 40 -5.60 0.42 16.91
CA ALA A 40 -6.85 0.80 17.56
C ALA A 40 -7.82 1.32 16.51
N ASN A 41 -9.02 0.75 16.49
CA ASN A 41 -10.03 1.03 15.48
C ASN A 41 -11.12 1.97 16.01
N SER A 42 -11.83 2.63 15.09
CA SER A 42 -13.06 3.37 15.39
C SER A 42 -14.24 2.41 15.52
N VAL A 43 -15.38 2.94 15.98
CA VAL A 43 -16.67 2.21 15.98
C VAL A 43 -17.16 1.83 14.56
N HIS A 44 -16.52 2.34 13.51
CA HIS A 44 -16.79 2.02 12.11
C HIS A 44 -15.77 1.02 11.53
N GLY A 45 -14.88 0.44 12.35
CA GLY A 45 -13.84 -0.50 11.92
C GLY A 45 -12.66 0.15 11.21
N GLN A 46 -12.51 1.48 11.30
CA GLN A 46 -11.40 2.20 10.68
C GLN A 46 -10.20 2.21 11.62
N VAL A 47 -9.00 1.90 11.13
CA VAL A 47 -7.78 2.05 11.91
C VAL A 47 -7.55 3.52 12.24
N ARG A 48 -7.56 3.89 13.53
CA ARG A 48 -7.29 5.25 14.02
C ARG A 48 -5.88 5.42 14.52
N ILE A 49 -5.31 4.35 15.07
CA ILE A 49 -3.92 4.29 15.47
C ILE A 49 -3.32 3.03 14.87
N ASP A 50 -2.16 3.15 14.22
CA ASP A 50 -1.36 2.02 13.73
C ASP A 50 0.07 2.19 14.25
N SER A 51 0.61 1.16 14.89
CA SER A 51 1.90 1.25 15.54
C SER A 51 2.73 0.00 15.37
N THR A 52 4.03 0.24 15.24
CA THR A 52 5.12 -0.74 15.24
C THR A 52 6.18 -0.22 16.22
N PRO A 53 7.18 -1.02 16.61
CA PRO A 53 8.26 -0.55 17.48
C PRO A 53 8.93 0.75 17.02
N ALA A 54 9.00 1.00 15.71
CA ALA A 54 9.69 2.15 15.14
C ALA A 54 8.76 3.27 14.64
N SER A 55 7.45 3.07 14.58
CA SER A 55 6.51 4.04 13.97
C SER A 55 5.16 4.02 14.66
N SER A 56 4.55 5.18 14.81
CA SER A 56 3.15 5.35 15.23
C SER A 56 2.45 6.31 14.29
N LYS A 57 1.28 5.90 13.80
CA LYS A 57 0.43 6.67 12.91
C LYS A 57 -0.89 6.98 13.59
N SER A 58 -1.32 8.23 13.52
CA SER A 58 -2.69 8.65 13.84
C SER A 58 -3.43 8.98 12.55
N LEU A 59 -4.58 8.36 12.34
CA LEU A 59 -5.38 8.46 11.12
C LEU A 59 -6.70 9.18 11.39
N GLY A 60 -6.96 10.22 10.60
CA GLY A 60 -8.18 11.02 10.64
C GLY A 60 -9.07 10.74 9.44
N TYR A 61 -10.38 10.73 9.67
CA TYR A 61 -11.40 10.43 8.67
C TYR A 61 -12.45 11.54 8.65
N ASP A 62 -13.06 11.78 7.50
CA ASP A 62 -14.29 12.59 7.41
C ASP A 62 -15.55 11.76 7.74
N LEU A 63 -16.72 12.40 7.68
CA LEU A 63 -18.01 11.76 7.96
C LEU A 63 -18.46 10.77 6.88
N SER A 64 -17.75 10.73 5.74
CA SER A 64 -17.97 9.76 4.66
C SER A 64 -16.96 8.61 4.74
N ASP A 65 -16.29 8.45 5.88
CA ASP A 65 -15.30 7.41 6.16
C ASP A 65 -14.04 7.46 5.27
N ARG A 66 -13.74 8.61 4.66
CA ARG A 66 -12.56 8.80 3.81
C ARG A 66 -11.39 9.28 4.66
N LEU A 67 -10.20 8.70 4.45
CA LEU A 67 -8.97 9.11 5.13
C LEU A 67 -8.58 10.53 4.72
N THR A 68 -8.65 11.48 5.66
CA THR A 68 -8.36 12.91 5.44
C THR A 68 -7.04 13.34 6.05
N SER A 69 -6.50 12.62 7.03
CA SER A 69 -5.18 12.93 7.57
C SER A 69 -4.42 11.71 8.07
N VAL A 70 -3.10 11.76 7.95
CA VAL A 70 -2.18 10.83 8.58
C VAL A 70 -1.04 11.61 9.21
N ALA A 71 -0.91 11.50 10.52
CA ALA A 71 0.25 11.95 11.28
C ALA A 71 1.14 10.73 11.54
N ASP A 72 2.30 10.66 10.89
CA ASP A 72 3.20 9.50 10.90
C ASP A 72 4.52 9.85 11.58
N THR A 73 4.68 9.36 12.81
CA THR A 73 5.89 9.53 13.61
C THR A 73 6.75 8.28 13.50
N VAL A 74 8.04 8.45 13.22
CA VAL A 74 9.01 7.37 13.10
C VAL A 74 10.23 7.66 13.99
N SER A 75 10.69 6.68 14.76
CA SER A 75 11.94 6.74 15.53
C SER A 75 12.66 5.39 15.49
N TYR A 76 13.96 5.43 15.15
CA TYR A 76 14.84 4.26 15.11
C TYR A 76 15.91 4.32 16.22
N GLY A 77 15.50 4.62 17.45
CA GLY A 77 16.44 4.77 18.58
C GLY A 77 17.21 6.11 18.58
N GLY A 78 16.76 7.08 17.80
CA GLY A 78 17.22 8.46 17.77
C GLY A 78 16.04 9.45 17.83
N PRO A 79 16.26 10.74 17.52
CA PRO A 79 15.18 11.72 17.46
C PRO A 79 14.04 11.24 16.56
N ALA A 80 12.80 11.37 17.02
CA ALA A 80 11.65 11.07 16.20
C ALA A 80 11.57 12.06 15.02
N SER A 81 11.14 11.58 13.86
CA SER A 81 10.74 12.41 12.72
C SER A 81 9.24 12.24 12.52
N CYS A 82 8.52 13.31 12.19
CA CYS A 82 7.12 13.20 11.79
C CYS A 82 6.81 13.78 10.40
N THR A 83 5.95 13.12 9.64
CA THR A 83 5.26 13.68 8.47
C THR A 83 3.76 13.73 8.69
N THR A 84 3.14 14.89 8.43
CA THR A 84 1.66 15.01 8.39
C THR A 84 1.18 15.09 6.95
N ARG A 85 0.30 14.17 6.55
CA ARG A 85 -0.36 14.19 5.25
C ARG A 85 -1.82 14.58 5.44
N VAL A 86 -2.31 15.52 4.63
CA VAL A 86 -3.71 15.93 4.59
C VAL A 86 -4.25 15.72 3.20
N TYR A 87 -5.41 15.07 3.09
CA TYR A 87 -6.04 14.69 1.83
C TYR A 87 -7.33 15.48 1.61
N ALA A 88 -7.53 15.95 0.38
CA ALA A 88 -8.76 16.57 -0.07
C ALA A 88 -9.46 15.67 -1.09
N TYR A 89 -10.78 15.72 -1.12
CA TYR A 89 -11.63 14.93 -2.01
C TYR A 89 -12.71 15.80 -2.64
N ASP A 90 -13.18 15.42 -3.83
CA ASP A 90 -14.40 15.97 -4.41
C ASP A 90 -15.66 15.22 -3.91
N ALA A 91 -16.80 15.49 -4.56
CA ALA A 91 -18.08 14.89 -4.23
C ALA A 91 -18.14 13.39 -4.59
N ASP A 92 -17.43 12.98 -5.63
CA ASP A 92 -17.35 11.60 -6.11
C ASP A 92 -16.27 10.79 -5.37
N SER A 93 -15.61 11.42 -4.38
CA SER A 93 -14.55 10.83 -3.55
C SER A 93 -13.24 10.56 -4.29
N ASN A 94 -13.03 11.25 -5.41
CA ASN A 94 -11.72 11.33 -6.02
C ASN A 94 -10.82 12.19 -5.13
N ARG A 95 -9.59 11.73 -4.86
CA ARG A 95 -8.62 12.50 -4.08
C ARG A 95 -8.09 13.66 -4.94
N THR A 96 -8.54 14.88 -4.69
CA THR A 96 -8.15 16.06 -5.47
C THR A 96 -6.86 16.71 -4.99
N GLY A 97 -6.41 16.40 -3.77
CA GLY A 97 -5.18 16.98 -3.24
C GLY A 97 -4.51 16.21 -2.12
N LEU A 98 -3.21 16.46 -1.98
CA LEU A 98 -2.37 16.04 -0.87
C LEU A 98 -1.46 17.20 -0.44
N SER A 99 -1.55 17.60 0.83
CA SER A 99 -0.58 18.47 1.48
C SER A 99 0.27 17.65 2.44
N SER A 100 1.58 17.60 2.20
CA SER A 100 2.54 16.84 3.01
C SER A 100 3.45 17.78 3.78
N TYR A 101 3.22 17.91 5.08
CA TYR A 101 3.98 18.74 6.00
C TYR A 101 5.19 17.96 6.53
N PRO A 102 6.41 18.51 6.37
CA PRO A 102 7.58 17.93 7.01
C PRO A 102 7.55 18.17 8.52
N ASP A 103 8.45 17.46 9.22
CA ASP A 103 8.68 17.66 10.64
C ASP A 103 9.06 19.11 10.95
N ALA A 104 8.51 19.66 12.04
CA ALA A 104 8.88 20.97 12.55
C ALA A 104 10.10 20.91 13.50
N GLY A 105 10.55 19.71 13.88
CA GLY A 105 11.62 19.47 14.84
C GLY A 105 11.16 19.64 16.29
N GLY A 106 12.02 19.20 17.23
CA GLY A 106 11.86 19.51 18.66
C GLY A 106 10.90 18.60 19.45
N SER A 107 10.67 17.36 19.02
CA SER A 107 9.82 16.45 19.79
C SER A 107 10.48 15.09 20.02
N ASP A 108 10.75 14.79 21.30
CA ASP A 108 11.15 13.45 21.76
C ASP A 108 10.08 12.39 21.44
N ALA A 109 8.87 12.84 21.10
CA ALA A 109 7.72 12.03 20.68
C ALA A 109 7.19 12.36 19.26
N GLY A 110 7.91 13.16 18.44
CA GLY A 110 7.53 13.49 17.06
C GLY A 110 6.12 14.08 16.90
N SER A 111 5.83 15.21 17.55
CA SER A 111 4.53 15.90 17.42
C SER A 111 4.37 16.45 16.01
N CYS A 112 3.55 15.75 15.23
CA CYS A 112 3.27 16.03 13.84
C CYS A 112 2.67 17.42 13.65
N SER A 113 3.37 18.27 12.89
CA SER A 113 2.96 19.65 12.67
C SER A 113 2.19 19.81 11.35
N THR A 114 1.29 20.78 11.32
CA THR A 114 0.70 21.35 10.09
C THR A 114 1.04 22.84 9.92
N SER A 115 2.00 23.37 10.69
CA SER A 115 2.44 24.76 10.61
C SER A 115 3.66 24.98 9.71
N THR A 116 4.34 23.90 9.30
CA THR A 116 5.43 23.95 8.32
C THR A 116 4.88 24.22 6.91
N SER A 117 5.76 24.60 5.97
CA SER A 117 5.37 24.72 4.56
C SER A 117 5.20 23.33 3.95
N PRO A 118 4.00 22.95 3.47
CA PRO A 118 3.79 21.62 2.91
C PRO A 118 4.32 21.51 1.47
N ALA A 119 4.70 20.31 1.06
CA ALA A 119 4.68 19.93 -0.35
C ALA A 119 3.21 19.68 -0.75
N VAL A 120 2.77 20.31 -1.85
CA VAL A 120 1.39 20.23 -2.33
C VAL A 120 1.33 19.47 -3.64
N TYR A 121 0.41 18.51 -3.72
CA TYR A 121 0.12 17.73 -4.91
C TYR A 121 -1.36 17.88 -5.24
N SER A 122 -1.67 18.12 -6.51
CA SER A 122 -3.04 18.29 -7.00
C SER A 122 -3.36 17.26 -8.06
N PHE A 123 -4.57 16.73 -7.99
CA PHE A 123 -5.08 15.73 -8.91
C PHE A 123 -6.35 16.26 -9.56
N SER A 124 -6.49 16.00 -10.85
CA SER A 124 -7.67 16.36 -11.63
C SER A 124 -8.26 15.10 -12.24
N TYR A 125 -9.57 15.13 -12.46
CA TYR A 125 -10.32 14.00 -12.96
C TYR A 125 -11.18 14.44 -14.16
N ASP A 126 -11.42 13.53 -15.09
CA ASP A 126 -12.41 13.74 -16.14
C ASP A 126 -13.82 13.31 -15.67
N GLN A 127 -14.81 13.40 -16.56
CA GLN A 127 -16.21 13.06 -16.24
C GLN A 127 -16.45 11.56 -15.97
N ALA A 128 -15.42 10.72 -16.11
CA ALA A 128 -15.47 9.29 -15.81
C ALA A 128 -14.58 8.93 -14.61
N ASP A 129 -14.22 9.91 -13.77
CA ASP A 129 -13.40 9.75 -12.56
C ASP A 129 -12.00 9.19 -12.84
N ARG A 130 -11.46 9.44 -14.05
CA ARG A 130 -10.09 9.05 -14.42
C ARG A 130 -9.15 10.24 -14.24
N LEU A 131 -7.93 9.98 -13.76
CA LEU A 131 -6.90 11.00 -13.62
C LEU A 131 -6.65 11.72 -14.96
N SER A 132 -6.86 13.03 -14.97
CA SER A 132 -6.71 13.88 -16.16
C SER A 132 -5.47 14.78 -16.09
N ASN A 133 -4.62 14.59 -15.08
CA ASN A 133 -3.30 15.21 -15.02
C ASN A 133 -2.52 14.94 -16.32
N SER A 134 -1.71 15.92 -16.73
CA SER A 134 -0.98 15.85 -18.00
C SER A 134 -0.17 14.56 -18.12
N GLY A 135 -0.32 13.87 -19.26
CA GLY A 135 0.43 12.66 -19.60
C GLY A 135 -0.28 11.33 -19.34
N TYR A 136 -1.39 11.34 -18.58
CA TYR A 136 -2.24 10.14 -18.49
C TYR A 136 -2.92 9.86 -19.84
N ALA A 137 -2.98 8.59 -20.20
CA ALA A 137 -3.71 8.13 -21.37
C ALA A 137 -4.52 6.89 -21.04
N TYR A 138 -5.64 6.73 -21.76
CA TYR A 138 -6.60 5.66 -21.55
C TYR A 138 -7.02 5.05 -22.88
N ASP A 139 -7.37 3.77 -22.87
CA ASP A 139 -8.09 3.17 -23.98
C ASP A 139 -9.61 3.46 -23.91
N LEU A 140 -10.35 2.96 -24.90
CA LEU A 140 -11.81 3.15 -25.00
C LEU A 140 -12.59 2.45 -23.87
N PHE A 141 -11.98 1.50 -23.17
CA PHE A 141 -12.58 0.82 -22.02
C PHE A 141 -12.23 1.53 -20.69
N GLY A 142 -11.46 2.63 -20.75
CA GLY A 142 -11.09 3.42 -19.59
C GLY A 142 -9.86 2.90 -18.84
N ARG A 143 -9.14 1.92 -19.38
CA ARG A 143 -7.93 1.37 -18.76
C ARG A 143 -6.73 2.27 -19.04
N THR A 144 -5.89 2.50 -18.04
CA THR A 144 -4.71 3.36 -18.14
C THR A 144 -3.68 2.76 -19.09
N THR A 145 -3.44 3.37 -20.25
CA THR A 145 -2.40 2.93 -21.20
C THR A 145 -1.08 3.66 -21.02
N THR A 146 -1.12 4.84 -20.38
CA THR A 146 0.06 5.62 -19.99
C THR A 146 -0.13 6.19 -18.59
N ASP A 147 0.82 5.93 -17.71
CA ASP A 147 0.98 6.62 -16.42
C ASP A 147 2.26 7.47 -16.49
N PRO A 148 2.18 8.81 -16.43
CA PRO A 148 3.34 9.69 -16.52
C PRO A 148 4.18 9.77 -15.23
N TYR A 149 3.66 9.31 -14.09
CA TYR A 149 4.28 9.53 -12.77
C TYR A 149 4.43 8.25 -11.92
N PRO A 150 4.95 7.13 -12.45
CA PRO A 150 5.22 5.99 -11.59
C PRO A 150 6.38 6.31 -10.63
N PRO A 151 6.55 5.53 -9.53
CA PRO A 151 7.53 5.83 -8.47
C PRO A 151 8.99 6.00 -8.93
N ALA A 152 9.36 5.44 -10.09
CA ALA A 152 10.71 5.54 -10.68
C ALA A 152 10.91 6.79 -11.57
N GLY A 153 9.90 7.67 -11.71
CA GLY A 153 9.99 8.95 -12.40
C GLY A 153 10.01 8.90 -13.93
N SER A 154 9.97 7.72 -14.54
CA SER A 154 9.84 7.54 -16.00
C SER A 154 8.43 7.07 -16.33
N SER A 155 7.77 7.64 -17.33
CA SER A 155 6.41 7.21 -17.71
C SER A 155 6.29 5.70 -17.93
N ALA A 156 5.23 5.08 -17.41
CA ALA A 156 4.87 3.69 -17.67
C ALA A 156 3.91 3.60 -18.87
N SER A 157 4.12 2.60 -19.72
CA SER A 157 3.14 2.17 -20.72
C SER A 157 2.57 0.81 -20.33
N LEU A 158 1.26 0.67 -20.38
CA LEU A 158 0.56 -0.55 -19.98
C LEU A 158 -0.21 -1.16 -21.16
N GLY A 159 -0.08 -2.47 -21.30
CA GLY A 159 -0.86 -3.29 -22.21
C GLY A 159 -1.76 -4.24 -21.44
N TYR A 160 -2.94 -4.54 -21.98
CA TYR A 160 -3.95 -5.38 -21.35
C TYR A 160 -4.39 -6.52 -22.27
N TYR A 161 -4.75 -7.64 -21.65
CA TYR A 161 -5.52 -8.68 -22.31
C TYR A 161 -6.99 -8.25 -22.49
N MET A 162 -7.73 -9.01 -23.29
CA MET A 162 -9.16 -8.76 -23.55
C MET A 162 -10.05 -8.96 -22.31
N ASN A 163 -9.52 -9.57 -21.24
CA ASN A 163 -10.19 -9.78 -19.96
C ASN A 163 -9.66 -8.82 -18.87
N ASP A 164 -9.13 -7.67 -19.27
CA ASP A 164 -8.66 -6.56 -18.40
C ASP A 164 -7.46 -6.87 -17.49
N MET A 165 -6.91 -8.08 -17.57
CA MET A 165 -5.65 -8.42 -16.93
C MET A 165 -4.49 -7.71 -17.61
N VAL A 166 -3.53 -7.20 -16.82
CA VAL A 166 -2.30 -6.63 -17.35
C VAL A 166 -1.53 -7.69 -18.16
N ALA A 167 -1.13 -7.31 -19.38
CA ALA A 167 -0.34 -8.14 -20.29
C ALA A 167 1.12 -7.68 -20.32
N SER A 168 1.35 -6.37 -20.22
CA SER A 168 2.69 -5.80 -20.19
C SER A 168 2.73 -4.48 -19.43
N GLU A 169 3.89 -4.20 -18.86
CA GLU A 169 4.22 -2.93 -18.23
C GLU A 169 5.64 -2.54 -18.66
N THR A 170 5.80 -1.37 -19.27
CA THR A 170 7.10 -0.86 -19.70
C THR A 170 7.39 0.45 -18.98
N VAL A 171 8.49 0.51 -18.23
CA VAL A 171 8.98 1.72 -17.54
C VAL A 171 10.40 1.99 -18.01
N GLY A 172 10.60 3.12 -18.71
CA GLY A 172 11.86 3.40 -19.38
C GLY A 172 12.18 2.31 -20.42
N SER A 173 13.34 1.66 -20.28
CA SER A 173 13.75 0.52 -21.13
C SER A 173 13.38 -0.85 -20.57
N SER A 174 12.85 -0.91 -19.34
CA SER A 174 12.51 -2.16 -18.69
C SER A 174 11.08 -2.55 -19.03
N THR A 175 10.89 -3.78 -19.51
CA THR A 175 9.56 -4.31 -19.82
C THR A 175 9.32 -5.58 -19.03
N ARG A 176 8.19 -5.61 -18.34
CA ARG A 176 7.64 -6.80 -17.73
C ARG A 176 6.47 -7.29 -18.58
N THR A 177 6.49 -8.57 -18.93
CA THR A 177 5.35 -9.23 -19.60
C THR A 177 4.76 -10.27 -18.69
N TYR A 178 3.44 -10.39 -18.71
CA TYR A 178 2.67 -11.29 -17.86
C TYR A 178 2.00 -12.35 -18.73
N ALA A 179 2.08 -13.62 -18.34
CA ALA A 179 1.32 -14.69 -18.97
C ALA A 179 0.19 -15.15 -18.04
N LEU A 180 -0.96 -15.51 -18.62
CA LEU A 180 -2.09 -16.03 -17.87
C LEU A 180 -2.15 -17.56 -17.90
N ASP A 181 -2.69 -18.16 -16.83
CA ASP A 181 -3.11 -19.56 -16.87
C ASP A 181 -4.50 -19.71 -17.53
N PRO A 182 -4.99 -20.94 -17.78
CA PRO A 182 -6.32 -21.16 -18.35
C PRO A 182 -7.49 -20.63 -17.51
N ALA A 183 -7.29 -20.44 -16.20
CA ALA A 183 -8.25 -19.80 -15.31
C ALA A 183 -8.16 -18.26 -15.36
N ARG A 184 -7.31 -17.70 -16.23
CA ARG A 184 -7.08 -16.27 -16.47
C ARG A 184 -6.41 -15.54 -15.29
N ARG A 185 -5.67 -16.26 -14.46
CA ARG A 185 -4.84 -15.68 -13.39
C ARG A 185 -3.43 -15.43 -13.91
N ILE A 186 -2.68 -14.48 -13.33
CA ILE A 186 -1.26 -14.27 -13.67
C ILE A 186 -0.47 -15.52 -13.31
N ARG A 187 -0.02 -16.25 -14.32
CA ARG A 187 0.78 -17.46 -14.13
C ARG A 187 2.25 -17.14 -13.92
N SER A 188 2.77 -16.20 -14.70
CA SER A 188 4.19 -15.88 -14.67
C SER A 188 4.42 -14.47 -15.19
N TRP A 189 5.57 -13.92 -14.84
CA TRP A 189 6.07 -12.70 -15.43
C TRP A 189 7.57 -12.76 -15.61
N THR A 190 8.06 -12.06 -16.63
CA THR A 190 9.49 -11.96 -16.93
C THR A 190 9.94 -10.51 -16.78
N ASP A 191 11.05 -10.31 -16.07
CA ASP A 191 11.72 -9.04 -15.86
C ASP A 191 13.20 -9.19 -16.29
N GLY A 192 13.52 -8.70 -17.48
CA GLY A 192 14.81 -8.98 -18.13
C GLY A 192 15.00 -10.49 -18.37
N SER A 193 16.05 -11.06 -17.77
CA SER A 193 16.32 -12.51 -17.82
C SER A 193 15.67 -13.30 -16.68
N THR A 194 15.03 -12.64 -15.71
CA THR A 194 14.44 -13.32 -14.55
C THR A 194 12.96 -13.60 -14.81
N THR A 195 12.53 -14.85 -14.61
CA THR A 195 11.14 -15.26 -14.70
C THR A 195 10.64 -15.73 -13.34
N SER A 196 9.49 -15.21 -12.93
CA SER A 196 8.75 -15.64 -11.75
C SER A 196 7.49 -16.39 -12.16
N VAL A 197 7.12 -17.43 -11.41
CA VAL A 197 5.97 -18.30 -11.69
C VAL A 197 5.14 -18.49 -10.43
N ASN A 198 3.86 -18.13 -10.50
CA ASN A 198 2.89 -18.41 -9.45
C ASN A 198 2.48 -19.88 -9.47
N HIS A 199 2.45 -20.50 -8.28
CA HIS A 199 1.96 -21.86 -8.08
C HIS A 199 0.71 -21.84 -7.20
N TYR A 200 -0.45 -21.98 -7.85
CA TYR A 200 -1.75 -22.03 -7.19
C TYR A 200 -2.02 -23.44 -6.66
N ALA A 201 -2.42 -23.55 -5.39
CA ALA A 201 -2.76 -24.85 -4.79
C ALA A 201 -4.13 -25.37 -5.25
N THR A 202 -5.03 -24.50 -5.71
CA THR A 202 -6.38 -24.86 -6.11
C THR A 202 -6.76 -24.23 -7.45
N SER A 203 -7.77 -24.81 -8.11
CA SER A 203 -8.30 -24.32 -9.38
C SER A 203 -9.15 -23.05 -9.23
N SER A 204 -9.62 -22.74 -8.01
CA SER A 204 -10.50 -21.61 -7.72
C SER A 204 -9.86 -20.54 -6.82
N GLY A 205 -8.68 -20.79 -6.28
CA GLY A 205 -7.98 -19.84 -5.42
C GLY A 205 -7.15 -18.87 -6.24
N ASP A 206 -7.32 -17.58 -5.99
CA ASP A 206 -6.59 -16.53 -6.73
C ASP A 206 -5.30 -16.09 -6.03
N SER A 207 -4.96 -16.71 -4.90
CA SER A 207 -3.70 -16.50 -4.19
C SER A 207 -2.72 -17.63 -4.49
N PRO A 208 -1.48 -17.33 -4.93
CA PRO A 208 -0.45 -18.36 -5.09
C PRO A 208 -0.10 -18.95 -3.72
N ALA A 209 0.11 -20.26 -3.66
CA ALA A 209 0.64 -20.92 -2.48
C ALA A 209 2.15 -20.65 -2.33
N TRP A 210 2.84 -20.51 -3.45
CA TRP A 210 4.24 -20.08 -3.51
C TRP A 210 4.59 -19.53 -4.90
N ILE A 211 5.74 -18.88 -4.99
CA ILE A 211 6.26 -18.26 -6.22
C ILE A 211 7.65 -18.83 -6.49
N GLY A 212 7.85 -19.43 -7.66
CA GLY A 212 9.16 -19.89 -8.12
C GLY A 212 9.87 -18.79 -8.91
N VAL A 213 11.19 -18.66 -8.77
CA VAL A 213 12.00 -17.67 -9.47
C VAL A 213 13.18 -18.37 -10.15
N GLY A 214 13.44 -18.07 -11.42
CA GLY A 214 14.57 -18.61 -12.17
C GLY A 214 15.04 -17.66 -13.27
N SER A 215 16.26 -17.87 -13.79
CA SER A 215 16.76 -17.20 -14.98
C SER A 215 16.36 -17.98 -16.24
N ALA A 216 16.03 -17.25 -17.32
CA ALA A 216 15.91 -17.82 -18.66
C ALA A 216 17.25 -18.39 -19.16
#